data_AF-A0A0H5S2R7-F1
#
_entry.id   AF-A0A0H5S2R7-F1
#
_cell.length_a   1.000
_cell.length_b   1.000
_cell.length_c   1.000
_cell.angle_alpha   90.00
_cell.angle_beta   90.00
_cell.angle_gamma   90.00
#
_symmetry.space_group_name_H-M   'P 1'
#
loop_
_entity.id
_entity.type
_entity.pdbx_description
1 polymer ?
#
loop_
_entity_poly.entity_id
_entity_poly.type
_entity_poly.pdbx_seq_one_letter_code
_entity_poly.pdbx_strand_id
1 'polypeptide(L)'
;MSSLSIVSPERRIELNPFDVDAWNLLLRESQARPIDQVRSFYEKLVKQFPNAGRYWKAYIDHERAVVLALLLLLRVNRHGNTVKLRTKSVN
;
A
#
# COMPACT_ATOMS: atom_id res chain seq x y z
N MET A 1 -8.97 -27.53 17.09
CA MET A 1 -8.97 -26.45 16.07
C MET A 1 -9.65 -25.25 16.73
N SER A 2 -8.91 -24.18 16.96
CA SER A 2 -9.29 -23.05 17.82
C SER A 2 -10.47 -22.27 17.23
N SER A 3 -11.53 -22.10 18.03
CA SER A 3 -12.81 -21.44 17.71
C SER A 3 -12.73 -19.97 17.31
N LEU A 4 -11.53 -19.36 17.34
CA LEU A 4 -11.29 -17.97 16.96
C LEU A 4 -11.17 -17.76 15.45
N SER A 5 -11.02 -18.82 14.64
CA SER A 5 -10.95 -18.72 13.17
C SER A 5 -12.28 -18.33 12.51
N ILE A 6 -13.38 -18.33 13.25
CA ILE A 6 -14.72 -17.95 12.76
C ILE A 6 -14.92 -16.42 12.83
N VAL A 7 -14.18 -15.74 13.70
CA VAL A 7 -14.36 -14.30 13.96
C VAL A 7 -13.42 -13.51 13.05
N SER A 8 -13.96 -12.51 12.35
CA SER A 8 -13.17 -11.70 11.43
C SER A 8 -12.00 -11.02 12.16
N PRO A 9 -10.85 -10.80 11.48
CA PRO A 9 -9.70 -10.13 12.10
C PRO A 9 -10.05 -8.74 12.67
N GLU A 10 -10.98 -8.00 12.05
CA GLU A 10 -11.48 -6.72 12.56
C GLU A 10 -12.17 -6.90 13.92
N ARG A 11 -13.06 -7.89 14.02
CA ARG A 11 -13.75 -8.14 15.28
C ARG A 11 -12.79 -8.64 16.37
N ARG A 12 -11.73 -9.36 15.99
CA ARG A 12 -10.67 -9.77 16.92
C ARG A 12 -9.90 -8.58 17.48
N ILE A 13 -9.56 -7.57 16.68
CA ILE A 13 -8.89 -6.36 17.19
C ILE A 13 -9.81 -5.46 18.00
N GLU A 14 -11.13 -5.50 17.78
CA GLU A 14 -12.11 -4.82 18.63
C GLU A 14 -12.22 -5.47 20.02
N LEU A 15 -12.23 -6.80 20.07
CA LEU A 15 -12.31 -7.56 21.33
C LEU A 15 -10.98 -7.58 22.08
N ASN A 16 -9.87 -7.64 21.35
CA ASN A 16 -8.51 -7.60 21.87
C ASN A 16 -7.63 -6.69 21.00
N PRO A 17 -7.49 -5.40 21.35
CA PRO A 17 -6.68 -4.45 20.60
C PRO A 17 -5.21 -4.83 20.44
N PHE A 18 -4.70 -5.76 21.26
CA PHE A 18 -3.33 -6.25 21.21
C PHE A 18 -3.22 -7.65 20.56
N ASP A 19 -4.25 -8.14 19.87
CA ASP A 19 -4.18 -9.36 19.04
C ASP A 19 -3.28 -9.13 17.83
N VAL A 20 -1.97 -9.31 18.04
CA VAL A 20 -0.92 -9.10 17.02
C VAL A 20 -1.16 -9.95 15.78
N ASP A 21 -1.72 -11.15 15.92
CA ASP A 21 -1.98 -12.04 14.79
C ASP A 21 -3.11 -11.50 13.91
N ALA A 22 -4.19 -10.98 14.51
CA ALA A 22 -5.26 -10.33 13.77
C ALA A 22 -4.75 -9.08 13.03
N TRP A 23 -3.94 -8.25 13.68
CA TRP A 23 -3.30 -7.11 13.04
C TRP A 23 -2.39 -7.51 11.87
N ASN A 24 -1.64 -8.60 12.01
CA ASN A 24 -0.77 -9.11 10.94
C ASN A 24 -1.55 -9.70 9.76
N LEU A 25 -2.74 -10.27 9.98
CA LEU A 25 -3.65 -10.69 8.90
C LEU A 25 -4.16 -9.47 8.13
N LEU A 26 -4.70 -8.48 8.84
CA LEU A 26 -5.20 -7.23 8.25
C LEU A 26 -4.11 -6.46 7.49
N LEU A 27 -2.88 -6.49 7.99
CA LEU A 27 -1.74 -5.86 7.33
C LEU A 27 -1.45 -6.50 5.98
N ARG A 28 -1.47 -7.84 5.89
CA ARG A 28 -1.27 -8.56 4.62
C ARG A 28 -2.37 -8.23 3.61
N GLU A 29 -3.62 -8.20 4.05
CA GLU A 29 -4.75 -7.84 3.19
C GLU A 29 -4.67 -6.38 2.73
N SER A 30 -4.23 -5.48 3.60
CA SER A 30 -4.09 -4.06 3.28
C SER A 30 -2.98 -3.79 2.25
N GLN A 31 -1.91 -4.58 2.25
CA GLN A 31 -0.82 -4.45 1.27
C GLN A 31 -1.23 -4.80 -0.17
N ALA A 32 -2.35 -5.48 -0.37
CA ALA A 32 -2.89 -5.76 -1.70
C ALA A 32 -3.74 -4.61 -2.27
N ARG A 33 -4.03 -3.57 -1.48
CA ARG A 33 -4.89 -2.44 -1.85
C ARG A 33 -4.05 -1.16 -2.04
N PRO A 34 -4.49 -0.20 -2.88
CA PRO A 34 -3.81 1.08 -3.01
C PRO A 34 -3.67 1.80 -1.67
N ILE A 35 -2.49 2.39 -1.42
CA ILE A 35 -2.17 3.07 -0.17
C ILE A 35 -3.21 4.13 0.21
N ASP A 36 -3.78 4.83 -0.77
CA ASP A 36 -4.80 5.87 -0.61
C ASP A 36 -6.04 5.35 0.14
N GLN A 37 -6.38 4.06 -0.05
CA GLN A 37 -7.54 3.43 0.56
C GLN A 37 -7.24 2.85 1.94
N VAL A 38 -5.98 2.54 2.23
CA VAL A 38 -5.57 1.83 3.47
C VAL A 38 -4.75 2.69 4.42
N ARG A 39 -4.50 3.96 4.10
CA ARG A 39 -3.77 4.89 4.98
C ARG A 39 -4.36 4.93 6.39
N SER A 40 -5.68 5.02 6.49
CA SER A 40 -6.38 5.05 7.78
C SER A 40 -6.16 3.79 8.63
N PHE A 41 -5.94 2.63 8.00
CA PHE A 41 -5.56 1.40 8.68
C PHE A 41 -4.14 1.50 9.25
N TYR A 42 -3.18 1.96 8.45
CA TYR A 42 -1.80 2.15 8.91
C TYR A 42 -1.72 3.13 10.09
N GLU A 43 -2.45 4.25 10.02
CA GLU A 43 -2.52 5.23 11.11
C GLU A 43 -3.02 4.60 12.42
N LYS A 44 -4.06 3.75 12.35
CA LYS A 44 -4.55 3.00 13.52
C LYS A 44 -3.50 2.02 14.03
N LEU A 45 -2.84 1.29 13.13
CA LEU A 45 -1.84 0.27 13.47
C LEU A 45 -0.63 0.88 14.20
N VAL A 46 -0.06 1.96 13.65
CA VAL A 46 1.10 2.63 14.26
C VAL A 46 0.73 3.38 15.54
N LYS A 47 -0.51 3.87 15.66
CA LYS A 47 -1.03 4.43 16.91
C LYS A 47 -1.18 3.35 18.00
N GLN A 48 -1.61 2.14 17.62
CA GLN A 48 -1.73 1.01 18.57
C GLN A 48 -0.36 0.47 19.00
N PHE A 49 0.60 0.42 18.08
CA PHE A 49 1.95 -0.12 18.33
C PHE A 49 3.06 0.87 17.92
N PRO A 50 3.20 2.01 18.62
CA PRO A 50 4.12 3.08 18.22
C PRO A 50 5.58 2.66 18.23
N ASN A 51 5.96 1.71 19.10
CA ASN A 51 7.33 1.23 19.24
C ASN A 51 7.65 0.03 18.32
N ALA A 52 6.67 -0.49 17.59
CA ALA A 52 6.88 -1.62 16.68
C ALA A 52 7.40 -1.12 15.33
N GLY A 53 8.72 -0.93 15.22
CA GLY A 53 9.38 -0.42 14.01
C GLY A 53 9.02 -1.17 12.72
N ARG A 54 8.67 -2.47 12.81
CA ARG A 54 8.18 -3.26 11.66
C ARG A 54 6.94 -2.66 10.98
N TYR A 55 6.02 -2.08 11.74
CA TYR A 55 4.77 -1.53 11.20
C TYR A 55 4.99 -0.17 10.56
N TRP A 56 5.85 0.66 11.15
CA TRP A 56 6.34 1.88 10.50
C TRP A 56 7.03 1.59 9.19
N LYS A 57 7.93 0.60 9.16
CA LYS A 57 8.60 0.19 7.94
C LYS A 57 7.60 -0.24 6.86
N ALA A 58 6.63 -1.08 7.20
CA ALA A 58 5.61 -1.54 6.26
C ALA A 58 4.78 -0.38 5.68
N TYR A 59 4.44 0.62 6.50
CA TYR A 59 3.73 1.81 6.05
C TYR A 59 4.57 2.64 5.06
N ILE A 60 5.81 2.95 5.44
CA ILE A 60 6.74 3.74 4.61
C ILE A 60 7.03 3.03 3.28
N ASP A 61 7.27 1.72 3.30
CA ASP A 61 7.52 0.94 2.10
C ASP A 61 6.32 1.00 1.14
N HIS A 62 5.10 0.91 1.67
CA HIS A 62 3.88 0.96 0.87
C HIS A 62 3.65 2.35 0.25
N GLU A 63 3.86 3.44 0.99
CA GLU A 63 3.84 4.81 0.44
C GLU A 63 4.91 5.01 -0.66
N ARG A 64 6.11 4.43 -0.49
CA ARG A 64 7.20 4.53 -1.49
C ARG A 64 6.93 3.72 -2.76
N ALA A 65 6.23 2.59 -2.65
CA ALA A 65 5.92 1.75 -3.80
C ALA A 65 5.16 2.53 -4.89
N VAL A 66 4.27 3.45 -4.49
CA VAL A 66 3.53 4.31 -5.43
C VAL A 66 4.47 5.28 -6.17
N VAL A 67 5.38 5.93 -5.45
CA VAL A 67 6.33 6.88 -6.05
C VAL A 67 7.26 6.18 -7.04
N LEU A 68 7.74 4.97 -6.71
CA LEU A 68 8.58 4.19 -7.61
C LEU A 68 7.81 3.70 -8.84
N ALA A 69 6.56 3.24 -8.67
CA ALA A 69 5.71 2.85 -9.79
C ALA A 69 5.47 4.03 -10.75
N LEU A 70 5.16 5.21 -10.22
CA LEU A 70 4.99 6.43 -11.03
C LEU A 70 6.28 6.83 -11.74
N LEU A 71 7.43 6.79 -11.06
CA LEU A 71 8.72 7.09 -11.68
C LEU A 71 9.10 6.09 -12.77
N LEU A 72 8.79 4.80 -12.60
CA LEU A 72 9.00 3.79 -13.63
C LEU A 72 8.09 4.04 -14.84
N LEU A 73 6.82 4.36 -14.64
CA LEU A 73 5.90 4.72 -15.72
C LEU A 73 6.38 5.98 -16.48
N LEU A 74 6.84 7.00 -15.76
CA LEU A 74 7.40 8.22 -16.39
C LEU A 74 8.73 7.95 -17.11
N ARG A 75 9.55 7.02 -16.60
CA ARG A 75 10.81 6.62 -17.24
C ARG A 75 10.57 5.87 -18.54
N VAL A 76 9.56 5.00 -18.59
CA VAL A 76 9.16 4.27 -19.82
C VAL A 76 8.67 5.23 -20.90
N ASN A 77 7.96 6.29 -20.53
CA ASN A 77 7.40 7.25 -21.50
C ASN A 77 8.47 8.17 -22.17
N ARG A 78 9.69 8.24 -21.62
CA ARG A 78 10.76 9.11 -22.17
C ARG A 78 11.50 8.50 -23.38
N HIS A 79 11.23 7.25 -23.75
CA HIS A 79 12.06 6.50 -24.71
C HIS A 79 11.47 6.23 -26.10
N GLY A 80 10.38 6.87 -26.55
CA GLY A 80 9.91 6.53 -27.90
C GLY A 80 8.73 7.28 -28.53
N ASN A 81 8.62 8.59 -28.40
CA ASN A 81 7.80 9.37 -29.34
C ASN A 81 8.61 10.54 -29.90
N THR A 82 9.53 10.24 -30.82
CA THR A 82 9.97 11.23 -31.80
C THR A 82 8.82 11.41 -32.79
N VAL A 83 7.93 12.36 -32.49
CA VAL A 83 6.98 12.87 -33.47
C VAL A 83 7.81 13.56 -34.55
N LYS A 84 8.15 12.82 -35.62
CA LYS A 84 8.67 13.41 -36.86
C LYS A 84 7.55 14.31 -37.38
N LEU A 85 7.66 15.61 -37.11
CA LEU A 85 6.86 16.64 -37.77
C LEU A 85 7.12 16.52 -39.28
N ARG A 86 6.22 15.83 -39.98
CA ARG A 86 6.19 15.80 -41.43
C ARG A 86 5.81 17.21 -41.87
N THR A 87 6.81 18.01 -42.23
CA THR A 87 6.60 19.24 -42.98
C THR A 87 5.94 18.85 -44.30
N LYS A 88 4.63 19.04 -44.39
CA LYS A 88 3.97 19.15 -45.69
C LYS A 88 4.34 20.53 -46.22
N SER A 89 5.40 20.58 -47.03
CA SER A 89 5.58 21.67 -47.98
C SER A 89 4.36 21.65 -48.90
N VAL A 90 3.48 22.63 -48.72
CA VAL A 90 2.39 22.92 -49.66
C VAL A 90 2.92 24.03 -50.55
N ASN A 91 3.07 23.67 -51.83
CA ASN A 91 3.33 24.46 -53.05
C ASN A 91 4.31 25.64 -52.97
#